data_AF-A0A961FXA1-F1
#
_entry.id   AF-A0A961FXA1-F1
#
_cell.length_a   1.000
_cell.length_b   1.000
_cell.length_c   1.000
_cell.angle_alpha   90.00
_cell.angle_beta   90.00
_cell.angle_gamma   90.00
#
_symmetry.space_group_name_H-M   'P 1'
#
loop_
_entity.id
_entity.type
_entity.pdbx_description
1 polymer ?
#
loop_
_entity_poly.entity_id
_entity_poly.type
_entity_poly.pdbx_seq_one_letter_code
_entity_poly.pdbx_strand_id
1 'polypeptide(L)'
;VKAPYQFGDMILIINPESQRAYHSCIYLADDIVYTKNGEHILRPWILMKFGDLMSRYAVDKQPVVQAWRKRKVSSDSVIPSVETTP
;
A
#
# COMPACT_ATOMS: atom_id res chain seq x y z
N VAL A 1 4.44 10.05 2.41
CA VAL A 1 3.45 10.97 3.01
C VAL A 1 3.23 10.58 4.46
N LYS A 2 2.84 11.52 5.33
CA LYS A 2 2.45 11.24 6.72
C LYS A 2 0.93 11.26 6.82
N ALA A 3 0.37 10.65 7.86
CA ALA A 3 -1.05 10.78 8.18
C ALA A 3 -1.46 12.26 8.37
N PRO A 4 -2.72 12.65 8.10
CA PRO A 4 -3.83 11.79 7.66
C PRO A 4 -3.68 11.28 6.22
N TYR A 5 -4.05 10.03 6.00
CA TYR A 5 -3.98 9.39 4.69
C TYR A 5 -5.14 9.83 3.79
N GLN A 6 -4.91 9.73 2.47
CA GLN A 6 -5.90 10.04 1.45
C GLN A 6 -6.14 8.82 0.56
N PHE A 7 -7.28 8.82 -0.12
CA PHE A 7 -7.61 7.80 -1.11
C PHE A 7 -6.46 7.58 -2.09
N GLY A 8 -6.04 6.32 -2.24
CA GLY A 8 -4.98 5.91 -3.14
C GLY A 8 -3.57 5.99 -2.56
N ASP A 9 -3.39 6.39 -1.30
CA ASP A 9 -2.11 6.24 -0.62
C ASP A 9 -1.76 4.76 -0.45
N MET A 10 -0.57 4.37 -0.88
CA MET A 10 -0.03 3.04 -0.62
C MET A 10 0.68 3.04 0.72
N ILE A 11 0.24 2.21 1.65
CA ILE A 11 0.84 2.03 2.96
C ILE A 11 1.66 0.74 2.94
N LEU A 12 2.91 0.81 3.41
CA LEU A 12 3.75 -0.35 3.67
C LEU A 12 3.95 -0.54 5.17
N ILE A 13 3.89 -1.80 5.58
CA ILE A 13 4.30 -2.24 6.91
C ILE A 13 5.71 -2.79 6.80
N ILE A 14 6.63 -2.19 7.55
CA ILE A 14 8.05 -2.44 7.46
C ILE A 14 8.56 -2.98 8.80
N ASN A 15 9.36 -4.05 8.71
CA ASN A 15 10.06 -4.57 9.86
C ASN A 15 11.19 -3.58 10.24
N PRO A 16 11.20 -3.04 11.48
CA PRO A 16 12.17 -2.01 11.89
C PRO A 16 13.62 -2.50 11.88
N GLU A 17 13.85 -3.79 12.13
CA GLU A 17 15.20 -4.36 12.20
C GLU A 17 15.73 -4.63 10.79
N SER A 18 14.94 -5.31 9.96
CA SER A 18 15.41 -5.73 8.63
C SER A 18 15.21 -4.68 7.56
N GLN A 19 14.46 -3.60 7.84
CA GLN A 19 14.05 -2.56 6.88
C GLN A 19 13.33 -3.12 5.63
N ARG A 20 12.75 -4.33 5.73
CA ARG A 20 12.02 -4.97 4.64
C ARG A 20 10.52 -4.75 4.84
N ALA A 21 9.86 -4.29 3.78
CA ALA A 21 8.41 -4.31 3.71
C ALA A 21 7.91 -5.75 3.62
N TYR A 22 6.95 -6.12 4.45
CA TYR A 22 6.37 -7.46 4.49
C TYR A 22 4.86 -7.47 4.24
N HIS A 23 4.23 -6.30 4.22
CA HIS A 23 2.84 -6.15 3.82
C HIS A 23 2.59 -4.79 3.20
N SER A 24 1.64 -4.71 2.27
CA SER A 24 1.19 -3.47 1.64
C SER A 24 -0.33 -3.42 1.51
N CYS A 25 -0.88 -2.22 1.58
CA CYS A 25 -2.30 -1.96 1.34
C CYS A 25 -2.51 -0.57 0.73
N ILE A 26 -3.70 -0.34 0.18
CA ILE A 26 -4.11 0.95 -0.36
C ILE A 26 -5.17 1.55 0.56
N TYR A 27 -4.95 2.77 1.02
CA TYR A 27 -5.94 3.52 1.79
C TYR A 27 -7.07 4.00 0.89
N LEU A 28 -8.31 3.82 1.34
CA LEU A 28 -9.51 4.28 0.63
C LEU A 28 -10.11 5.50 1.32
N ALA A 29 -10.75 5.31 2.47
CA ALA A 29 -11.40 6.35 3.27
C ALA A 29 -11.81 5.78 4.64
N ASP A 30 -12.03 6.64 5.64
CA ASP A 30 -12.59 6.28 6.96
C ASP A 30 -12.00 5.00 7.58
N ASP A 31 -10.66 4.94 7.62
CA ASP A 31 -9.92 3.79 8.14
C ASP A 31 -10.07 2.49 7.32
N ILE A 32 -10.70 2.53 6.15
CA ILE A 32 -10.85 1.38 5.24
C ILE A 32 -9.66 1.30 4.29
N VAL A 33 -9.11 0.09 4.16
CA VAL A 33 -8.03 -0.23 3.23
C VAL A 33 -8.39 -1.39 2.32
N TYR A 34 -7.87 -1.35 1.10
CA TYR A 34 -7.85 -2.48 0.17
C TYR A 34 -6.54 -3.25 0.31
N THR A 35 -6.61 -4.56 0.52
CA THR A 35 -5.46 -5.39 0.91
C THR A 35 -5.60 -6.83 0.44
N LYS A 36 -4.48 -7.49 0.15
CA LYS A 36 -4.42 -8.95 -0.07
C LYS A 36 -3.95 -9.63 1.19
N ASN A 37 -4.77 -10.51 1.77
CA ASN A 37 -4.42 -11.11 3.06
C ASN A 37 -3.43 -12.27 2.93
N GLY A 38 -2.14 -11.96 2.89
CA GLY A 38 -1.03 -12.90 2.87
C GLY A 38 -0.53 -13.23 1.47
N GLU A 39 0.56 -13.99 1.40
CA GLU A 39 1.25 -14.27 0.14
C GLU A 39 0.52 -15.29 -0.75
N HIS A 40 -0.23 -16.21 -0.14
CA HIS A 40 -0.86 -17.32 -0.84
C HIS A 40 -1.82 -16.85 -1.95
N ILE A 41 -1.79 -17.52 -3.11
CA ILE A 41 -2.51 -17.10 -4.31
C ILE A 41 -4.04 -17.09 -4.16
N LEU A 42 -4.59 -18.06 -3.42
CA LEU A 42 -6.03 -18.17 -3.17
C LEU A 42 -6.54 -17.21 -2.09
N ARG A 43 -5.69 -16.38 -1.48
CA ARG A 43 -6.14 -15.41 -0.50
C ARG A 43 -6.78 -14.23 -1.22
N PRO A 44 -8.01 -13.85 -0.85
CA PRO A 44 -8.73 -12.82 -1.56
C PRO A 44 -8.11 -11.45 -1.28
N TRP A 45 -8.37 -10.55 -2.22
CA TRP A 45 -8.32 -9.13 -1.96
C TRP A 45 -9.60 -8.70 -1.26
N ILE A 46 -9.47 -7.98 -0.15
CA ILE A 46 -10.61 -7.57 0.66
C ILE A 46 -10.53 -6.10 1.03
N LEU A 47 -11.68 -5.57 1.45
CA LEU A 47 -11.78 -4.33 2.20
C LEU A 47 -11.77 -4.68 3.69
N MET A 48 -10.96 -3.98 4.48
CA MET A 48 -10.96 -4.13 5.94
C MET A 48 -10.58 -2.83 6.62
N LYS A 49 -10.82 -2.74 7.93
CA LYS A 49 -10.34 -1.62 8.74
C LYS A 49 -8.82 -1.69 8.89
N PHE A 50 -8.17 -0.53 8.91
CA PHE A 50 -6.73 -0.43 9.06
C PHE A 50 -6.30 -0.92 10.44
N GLY A 51 -7.08 -0.65 11.49
CA GLY A 51 -6.87 -1.23 12.82
C GLY A 51 -6.79 -2.77 12.81
N ASP A 52 -7.74 -3.43 12.16
CA ASP A 52 -7.78 -4.90 12.05
C ASP A 52 -6.58 -5.43 11.24
N LEU A 53 -6.14 -4.68 10.22
CA LEU A 53 -4.96 -5.00 9.43
C LEU A 53 -3.69 -4.89 10.29
N MET A 54 -3.56 -3.82 11.07
CA MET A 54 -2.43 -3.67 12.00
C MET A 54 -2.44 -4.77 13.05
N SER A 55 -3.57 -5.12 13.65
CA SER A 55 -3.66 -6.25 14.58
C SER A 55 -3.24 -7.58 13.95
N ARG A 56 -3.44 -7.75 12.64
CA ARG A 56 -3.03 -8.97 11.92
C ARG A 56 -1.54 -9.02 11.60
N TYR A 57 -0.92 -7.88 11.31
CA TYR A 57 0.44 -7.81 10.75
C TYR A 57 1.47 -7.17 11.70
N ALA A 58 1.06 -6.63 12.83
CA ALA A 58 1.93 -6.00 13.85
C ALA A 58 2.20 -6.91 15.06
N VAL A 59 1.83 -8.19 15.00
CA VAL A 59 1.74 -9.10 16.16
C VAL A 59 3.06 -9.23 16.93
N ASP A 60 4.21 -9.18 16.26
CA ASP A 60 5.50 -9.54 16.88
C ASP A 60 6.55 -8.42 16.92
N LYS A 61 6.30 -7.29 16.25
CA LYS A 61 7.26 -6.17 16.15
C LYS A 61 6.49 -4.87 16.08
N GLN A 62 6.88 -3.84 16.83
CA GLN A 62 6.37 -2.47 16.62
C GLN A 62 6.71 -2.06 15.19
N PRO A 63 5.77 -2.12 14.25
CA PRO A 63 6.11 -2.00 12.85
C PRO A 63 6.28 -0.53 12.49
N VAL A 64 7.16 -0.26 11.53
CA VAL A 64 7.23 1.08 10.94
C VAL A 64 6.22 1.15 9.82
N VAL A 65 5.30 2.11 9.92
CA VAL A 65 4.31 2.39 8.87
C VAL A 65 4.83 3.53 8.01
N GLN A 66 4.98 3.29 6.71
CA GLN A 66 5.33 4.30 5.74
C GLN A 66 4.28 4.36 4.64
N ALA A 67 4.00 5.56 4.13
CA ALA A 67 3.03 5.74 3.07
C ALA A 67 3.63 6.48 1.86
N TRP A 68 3.21 6.11 0.67
CA TRP A 68 3.58 6.73 -0.60
C TRP A 68 2.32 7.17 -1.33
N ARG A 69 2.40 8.35 -1.94
CA ARG A 69 1.35 8.88 -2.81
C ARG A 69 1.91 8.97 -4.22
N LYS A 70 1.21 8.41 -5.20
CA LYS A 70 1.59 8.56 -6.61
C LYS A 70 1.65 10.05 -6.93
N ARG A 71 2.76 10.49 -7.54
CA ARG A 71 2.91 11.87 -8.02
C ARG A 71 1.84 12.12 -9.08
N LYS A 72 1.14 13.26 -8.99
CA LYS A 72 0.30 13.72 -10.09
C LYS A 72 1.21 13.95 -11.29
N VAL A 73 0.96 13.23 -12.36
CA VAL A 73 1.60 13.49 -13.65
C VAL A 73 0.98 14.80 -14.15
N SER A 74 1.78 15.83 -14.37
CA SER A 74 1.29 17.04 -15.04
C SER A 74 0.90 16.65 -16.47
N SER A 75 -0.14 17.28 -17.01
CA SER A 75 -0.62 17.07 -18.39
C SER A 75 0.48 17.21 -19.46
N ASP A 76 1.61 17.84 -19.12
CA ASP A 76 2.74 18.08 -20.02
C ASP A 76 3.74 16.92 -20.08
N SER A 77 3.57 15.89 -19.25
CA SER A 77 4.44 14.71 -19.26
C SER A 77 4.00 13.77 -20.39
N VAL A 78 4.50 14.02 -21.60
CA VAL A 78 4.37 13.13 -22.75
C VAL A 78 4.89 11.74 -22.35
N ILE A 79 4.01 10.74 -22.30
CA ILE A 79 4.41 9.34 -22.21
C ILE A 79 4.88 8.97 -23.62
N PRO A 80 6.15 8.57 -23.85
CA PRO A 80 6.56 8.11 -25.16
C PRO A 80 5.71 6.90 -25.52
N SER A 81 5.01 6.99 -26.66
CA SER A 81 4.34 5.86 -27.28
C SER A 81 5.37 4.76 -27.50
N VAL A 82 5.18 3.61 -26.86
CA VAL A 82 5.94 2.41 -27.18
C VAL A 82 5.53 2.01 -28.58
N GLU A 83 6.41 2.19 -29.56
CA GLU A 83 6.23 1.63 -30.90
C GLU A 83 6.16 0.11 -30.77
N THR A 84 4.99 -0.46 -31.00
CA THR A 84 4.85 -1.90 -31.25
C THR A 84 5.29 -2.15 -32.69
N THR A 85 6.57 -2.50 -32.87
CA THR A 85 7.04 -3.07 -34.13
C THR A 85 6.35 -4.42 -34.36
N PRO A 86 5.84 -4.68 -35.57
CA PRO A 86 5.05 -5.88 -35.89
C PRO A 86 5.82 -7.20 -35.81
#